data_AF-A0AAW1S317-F1
#
_entry.id   AF-A0AAW1S317-F1
#
_cell.length_a   1.000
_cell.length_b   1.000
_cell.length_c   1.000
_cell.angle_alpha   90.00
_cell.angle_beta   90.00
_cell.angle_gamma   90.00
#
_symmetry.space_group_name_H-M   'P 1'
#
loop_
_entity.id
_entity.type
_entity.pdbx_description
1 polymer ?
#
loop_
_entity_poly.entity_id
_entity_poly.type
_entity_poly.pdbx_seq_one_letter_code
_entity_poly.pdbx_strand_id
1 'polypeptide(L)'
;MLFGIGVSCLEGPAPDGHQAAYASALRPGDKTADWRVVKGFVPGSAATAKFVDARTTASGFGQLHVRSCSGASDTDQCPLERIHDHFANTHSYFLNQLNASLTEPVAWLERQNAWARRQVSQQNTTFYQVLGLVLAQFDGLVAGYQMRHRAEPTAVPFMSRQDFIFLNGNGDLYDLTARQPQMPDPSAMSPHELYMHIALAGRCSALVTVSPDLSEILVGHSTWDSYSQIVRMFKHFQFDLTQPGLTAQQTSYSSYPGELFSDDDLYMMDSGLTVVSTTNKLFNLSLYAQLTEASLVSWQRIYNMSGLRAFRDGLAGDDFSLLSRHNPLAAVCARGDLDARNPHPQGCFDSKVTSAPLALRLEADVIAGPTTQDGIPPFRWTPAFDYVEHKGQPEEPEGHILHEAGLA
;
A
#
# COMPACT_ATOMS: atom_id res chain seq x y z
N MET A 1 -2.18 24.49 -1.89
CA MET A 1 -1.59 23.39 -2.67
C MET A 1 -0.43 22.82 -1.89
N LEU A 2 -0.33 21.51 -1.97
CA LEU A 2 0.32 20.51 -1.10
C LEU A 2 0.05 19.17 -1.88
N PHE A 3 0.70 18.02 -1.67
CA PHE A 3 2.14 17.77 -1.54
C PHE A 3 2.51 16.28 -1.75
N GLY A 4 3.26 15.90 -2.79
CA GLY A 4 3.39 14.48 -3.13
C GLY A 4 4.51 14.13 -4.14
N ILE A 5 5.13 12.97 -3.98
CA ILE A 5 6.58 12.95 -3.69
C ILE A 5 7.35 12.31 -4.91
N GLY A 6 8.24 13.05 -5.64
CA GLY A 6 9.02 12.72 -6.90
C GLY A 6 10.60 12.86 -7.02
N VAL A 7 11.45 11.82 -6.92
CA VAL A 7 12.96 11.86 -6.99
C VAL A 7 13.51 11.66 -8.41
N SER A 8 14.66 12.31 -8.67
CA SER A 8 15.62 11.95 -9.74
C SER A 8 16.93 11.44 -9.11
N CYS A 9 17.44 10.29 -9.58
CA CYS A 9 18.49 9.53 -8.87
C CYS A 9 19.93 9.96 -9.22
N LEU A 10 20.78 10.10 -8.21
CA LEU A 10 22.24 9.98 -8.32
C LEU A 10 22.68 9.03 -7.21
N GLU A 11 23.58 8.10 -7.54
CA GLU A 11 24.08 7.11 -6.59
C GLU A 11 25.09 7.76 -5.63
N GLY A 12 24.83 7.62 -4.33
CA GLY A 12 25.79 7.86 -3.27
C GLY A 12 25.62 6.79 -2.20
N PRO A 13 26.69 6.43 -1.47
CA PRO A 13 26.57 5.51 -0.35
C PRO A 13 25.69 6.14 0.73
N ALA A 14 24.64 5.43 1.16
CA ALA A 14 23.97 5.75 2.41
C ALA A 14 24.95 5.57 3.59
N PRO A 15 24.71 6.21 4.75
CA PRO A 15 25.43 5.89 6.00
C PRO A 15 25.36 4.38 6.34
N ASP A 16 24.29 3.75 5.87
CA ASP A 16 23.88 2.35 6.08
C ASP A 16 24.39 1.40 4.96
N GLY A 17 25.24 1.88 4.04
CA GLY A 17 25.93 1.06 3.03
C GLY A 17 25.15 0.74 1.74
N HIS A 18 23.83 0.91 1.72
CA HIS A 18 23.01 0.74 0.51
C HIS A 18 23.13 1.93 -0.46
N GLN A 19 22.88 1.71 -1.75
CA GLN A 19 22.64 2.79 -2.71
C GLN A 19 21.26 3.41 -2.45
N ALA A 20 21.24 4.66 -1.98
CA ALA A 20 20.00 5.39 -1.71
C ALA A 20 19.90 6.66 -2.57
N ALA A 21 18.73 6.88 -3.14
CA ALA A 21 18.42 8.09 -3.92
C ALA A 21 17.73 9.12 -3.03
N TYR A 22 18.11 10.40 -3.17
CA TYR A 22 17.59 11.51 -2.37
C TYR A 22 17.00 12.61 -3.25
N ALA A 23 15.95 13.28 -2.77
CA ALA A 23 15.49 14.57 -3.31
C ALA A 23 14.92 15.46 -2.20
N SER A 24 14.82 16.75 -2.53
CA SER A 24 14.37 17.82 -1.63
C SER A 24 13.46 18.79 -2.37
N ALA A 25 12.44 19.30 -1.69
CA ALA A 25 11.54 20.31 -2.25
C ALA A 25 11.91 21.72 -1.82
N LEU A 26 12.20 22.58 -2.78
CA LEU A 26 12.58 23.96 -2.52
C LEU A 26 11.37 24.87 -2.70
N ARG A 27 11.04 25.59 -1.63
CA ARG A 27 10.12 26.71 -1.66
C ARG A 27 10.80 27.90 -2.35
N PRO A 28 10.23 28.49 -3.40
CA PRO A 28 10.70 29.78 -3.88
C PRO A 28 10.45 30.87 -2.83
N GLY A 29 11.37 31.83 -2.74
CA GLY A 29 11.23 32.97 -1.81
C GLY A 29 10.05 33.88 -2.15
N ASP A 30 9.63 33.90 -3.41
CA ASP A 30 8.36 34.48 -3.86
C ASP A 30 7.24 33.44 -3.74
N LYS A 31 6.15 33.80 -3.06
CA LYS A 31 4.98 32.93 -2.86
C LYS A 31 4.14 32.73 -4.13
N THR A 32 4.46 33.41 -5.22
CA THR A 32 3.77 33.32 -6.52
C THR A 32 4.49 32.44 -7.54
N ALA A 33 5.73 32.03 -7.28
CA ALA A 33 6.50 31.17 -8.16
C ALA A 33 6.26 29.67 -7.89
N ASP A 34 6.53 28.84 -8.90
CA ASP A 34 6.38 27.39 -8.79
C ASP A 34 7.41 26.74 -7.86
N TRP A 35 6.96 25.71 -7.15
CA TRP A 35 7.82 24.82 -6.36
C TRP A 35 8.86 24.13 -7.24
N ARG A 36 10.09 24.00 -6.74
CA ARG A 36 11.20 23.38 -7.48
C ARG A 36 11.74 22.22 -6.69
N VAL A 37 11.76 21.04 -7.31
CA VAL A 37 12.30 19.83 -6.68
C VAL A 37 13.68 19.57 -7.22
N VAL A 38 14.60 19.24 -6.31
CA VAL A 38 16.00 19.04 -6.63
C VAL A 38 16.48 17.68 -6.14
N LYS A 39 17.36 17.09 -6.93
CA LYS A 39 18.14 15.89 -6.62
C LYS A 39 19.10 16.16 -5.46
N GLY A 40 19.22 15.19 -4.55
CA GLY A 40 20.03 15.28 -3.33
C GLY A 40 19.27 15.83 -2.11
N PHE A 41 19.93 15.78 -0.96
CA PHE A 41 19.45 16.35 0.31
C PHE A 41 19.85 17.84 0.41
N VAL A 42 18.89 18.71 0.71
CA VAL A 42 19.09 20.15 0.90
C VAL A 42 18.55 20.58 2.26
N PRO A 43 19.41 21.01 3.21
CA PRO A 43 18.96 21.57 4.49
C PRO A 43 18.03 22.77 4.31
N GLY A 44 16.92 22.82 5.06
CA GLY A 44 15.94 23.90 4.97
C GLY A 44 15.03 23.86 3.73
N SER A 45 15.03 22.74 2.99
CA SER A 45 13.94 22.39 2.09
C SER A 45 12.62 22.18 2.85
N ALA A 46 11.49 22.14 2.14
CA ALA A 46 10.18 21.98 2.77
C ALA A 46 9.93 20.55 3.28
N ALA A 47 10.33 19.57 2.49
CA ALA A 47 10.55 18.21 2.91
C ALA A 47 11.63 17.57 2.02
N THR A 48 12.04 16.37 2.44
CA THR A 48 13.02 15.52 1.78
C THR A 48 12.53 14.07 1.75
N ALA A 49 13.04 13.27 0.82
CA ALA A 49 12.96 11.82 0.94
C ALA A 49 14.29 11.10 0.65
N LYS A 50 14.40 9.91 1.23
CA LYS A 50 15.38 8.85 0.94
C LYS A 50 14.60 7.67 0.35
N PHE A 51 15.10 7.11 -0.75
CA PHE A 51 14.55 5.88 -1.34
C PHE A 51 15.64 4.83 -1.58
N VAL A 52 15.30 3.57 -1.31
CA VAL A 52 16.07 2.37 -1.67
C VAL A 52 15.17 1.48 -2.54
N ASP A 53 15.66 0.99 -3.68
CA ASP A 53 14.85 0.15 -4.58
C ASP A 53 14.72 -1.27 -4.02
N ALA A 54 13.53 -1.88 -4.14
CA ALA A 54 13.29 -3.27 -3.77
C ALA A 54 14.38 -4.23 -4.28
N ARG A 55 14.89 -4.01 -5.50
CA ARG A 55 15.94 -4.81 -6.15
C ARG A 55 17.32 -4.74 -5.47
N THR A 56 17.56 -3.77 -4.59
CA THR A 56 18.81 -3.62 -3.82
C THR A 56 18.65 -3.92 -2.32
N THR A 57 17.48 -4.45 -1.94
CA THR A 57 17.18 -4.97 -0.60
C THR A 57 17.07 -6.50 -0.64
N ALA A 58 17.55 -7.20 0.38
CA ALA A 58 17.38 -8.66 0.44
C ALA A 58 15.99 -9.08 0.93
N SER A 59 15.13 -8.17 1.37
CA SER A 59 13.73 -8.44 1.75
C SER A 59 12.73 -8.33 0.60
N GLY A 60 13.12 -7.74 -0.53
CA GLY A 60 12.22 -7.41 -1.63
C GLY A 60 11.28 -6.22 -1.35
N PHE A 61 11.43 -5.53 -0.22
CA PHE A 61 10.74 -4.28 0.09
C PHE A 61 11.64 -3.09 -0.26
N GLY A 62 11.22 -2.25 -1.20
CA GLY A 62 11.85 -0.93 -1.37
C GLY A 62 11.58 -0.06 -0.15
N GLN A 63 12.51 0.81 0.23
CA GLN A 63 12.37 1.65 1.42
C GLN A 63 12.08 3.09 1.00
N LEU A 64 11.10 3.75 1.62
CA LEU A 64 10.82 5.16 1.43
C LEU A 64 10.72 5.87 2.78
N HIS A 65 11.68 6.74 3.10
CA HIS A 65 11.60 7.62 4.27
C HIS A 65 11.36 9.05 3.79
N VAL A 66 10.41 9.75 4.39
CA VAL A 66 10.00 11.12 4.02
C VAL A 66 9.93 11.98 5.28
N ARG A 67 10.57 13.15 5.26
CA ARG A 67 10.68 14.07 6.39
C ARG A 67 10.39 15.50 5.96
N SER A 68 9.34 16.11 6.51
CA SER A 68 9.09 17.56 6.41
C SER A 68 9.98 18.37 7.36
N CYS A 69 10.31 19.61 7.02
CA CYS A 69 11.11 20.50 7.87
C CYS A 69 10.29 21.65 8.48
N SER A 70 10.54 21.91 9.76
CA SER A 70 9.88 22.97 10.55
C SER A 70 9.98 24.35 9.89
N GLY A 71 8.85 25.05 9.79
CA GLY A 71 8.77 26.42 9.25
C GLY A 71 8.52 26.52 7.75
N ALA A 72 8.52 25.40 7.03
CA ALA A 72 7.93 25.30 5.70
C ALA A 72 6.42 25.01 5.78
N SER A 73 5.79 24.89 4.61
CA SER A 73 4.60 24.05 4.45
C SER A 73 5.02 22.65 4.02
N ASP A 74 4.10 21.69 4.03
CA ASP A 74 4.35 20.27 4.33
C ASP A 74 4.83 19.34 3.12
N THR A 75 5.79 19.73 2.26
CA THR A 75 5.75 19.43 0.71
C THR A 75 7.12 18.58 0.41
N ASP A 76 7.06 17.28 -0.11
CA ASP A 76 7.91 16.54 -1.15
C ASP A 76 9.31 15.79 -0.89
N GLN A 77 10.02 14.97 -1.74
CA GLN A 77 9.83 14.20 -3.04
C GLN A 77 10.60 12.82 -3.12
N CYS A 78 10.14 11.76 -3.88
CA CYS A 78 10.38 10.25 -3.88
C CYS A 78 10.32 9.59 -5.30
N PRO A 79 11.07 8.54 -5.72
CA PRO A 79 11.17 8.17 -7.15
C PRO A 79 9.94 7.45 -7.73
N LEU A 80 9.85 7.45 -9.07
CA LEU A 80 8.57 7.43 -9.80
C LEU A 80 8.39 6.30 -10.84
N GLU A 81 9.44 5.64 -11.34
CA GLU A 81 9.27 4.56 -12.34
C GLU A 81 8.43 3.39 -11.81
N ARG A 82 8.66 3.01 -10.54
CA ARG A 82 7.95 1.90 -9.89
C ARG A 82 6.45 2.14 -9.74
N ILE A 83 6.01 3.40 -9.78
CA ILE A 83 4.58 3.77 -9.78
C ILE A 83 3.90 3.30 -11.06
N HIS A 84 4.57 3.46 -12.21
CA HIS A 84 4.05 2.99 -13.49
C HIS A 84 4.09 1.45 -13.59
N ASP A 85 5.15 0.80 -13.08
CA ASP A 85 5.21 -0.67 -12.99
C ASP A 85 4.01 -1.21 -12.19
N HIS A 86 3.80 -0.71 -10.96
CA HIS A 86 2.70 -1.14 -10.09
C HIS A 86 1.33 -0.85 -10.70
N PHE A 87 1.12 0.37 -11.22
CA PHE A 87 -0.11 0.74 -11.92
C PHE A 87 -0.42 -0.19 -13.10
N ALA A 88 0.57 -0.51 -13.94
CA ALA A 88 0.38 -1.38 -15.09
C ALA A 88 -0.04 -2.80 -14.67
N ASN A 89 0.60 -3.35 -13.64
CA ASN A 89 0.29 -4.68 -13.09
C ASN A 89 -1.14 -4.71 -12.51
N THR A 90 -1.47 -3.73 -11.66
CA THR A 90 -2.77 -3.60 -10.99
C THR A 90 -3.91 -3.37 -12.00
N HIS A 91 -3.70 -2.50 -12.98
CA HIS A 91 -4.67 -2.22 -14.04
C HIS A 91 -4.88 -3.42 -14.96
N SER A 92 -3.80 -4.14 -15.31
CA SER A 92 -3.89 -5.39 -16.07
C SER A 92 -4.62 -6.49 -15.28
N TYR A 93 -4.39 -6.61 -13.97
CA TYR A 93 -5.10 -7.54 -13.11
C TYR A 93 -6.63 -7.35 -13.14
N PHE A 94 -7.11 -6.12 -12.92
CA PHE A 94 -8.56 -5.84 -12.99
C PHE A 94 -9.16 -6.11 -14.37
N LEU A 95 -8.50 -5.69 -15.45
CA LEU A 95 -9.03 -5.89 -16.81
C LEU A 95 -8.97 -7.35 -17.28
N ASN A 96 -7.86 -8.04 -17.04
CA ASN A 96 -7.55 -9.32 -17.68
C ASN A 96 -7.78 -10.54 -16.77
N GLN A 97 -7.55 -10.43 -15.45
CA GLN A 97 -7.79 -11.54 -14.51
C GLN A 97 -9.19 -11.47 -13.90
N LEU A 98 -9.67 -10.28 -13.51
CA LEU A 98 -11.02 -10.11 -12.96
C LEU A 98 -12.10 -9.84 -14.01
N ASN A 99 -11.75 -9.59 -15.28
CA ASN A 99 -12.67 -9.25 -16.36
C ASN A 99 -13.60 -8.06 -16.00
N ALA A 100 -13.06 -7.09 -15.24
CA ALA A 100 -13.79 -5.96 -14.72
C ALA A 100 -13.73 -4.76 -15.68
N SER A 101 -14.82 -4.02 -15.82
CA SER A 101 -14.79 -2.70 -16.47
C SER A 101 -14.36 -1.64 -15.45
N LEU A 102 -13.28 -0.92 -15.71
CA LEU A 102 -12.81 0.14 -14.80
C LEU A 102 -13.48 1.50 -15.03
N THR A 103 -14.16 1.71 -16.17
CA THR A 103 -14.67 3.02 -16.60
C THR A 103 -15.60 3.67 -15.58
N GLU A 104 -16.64 2.97 -15.13
CA GLU A 104 -17.60 3.53 -14.15
C GLU A 104 -17.12 3.45 -12.70
N PRO A 105 -16.46 2.38 -12.21
CA PRO A 105 -15.84 2.39 -10.87
C PRO A 105 -14.85 3.54 -10.65
N VAL A 106 -13.98 3.83 -11.64
CA VAL A 106 -13.02 4.92 -11.50
C VAL A 106 -13.72 6.28 -11.65
N ALA A 107 -14.70 6.42 -12.55
CA ALA A 107 -15.51 7.65 -12.62
C ALA A 107 -16.31 7.91 -11.32
N TRP A 108 -16.79 6.86 -10.65
CA TRP A 108 -17.41 6.93 -9.32
C TRP A 108 -16.41 7.44 -8.27
N LEU A 109 -15.18 6.92 -8.27
CA LEU A 109 -14.09 7.42 -7.40
C LEU A 109 -13.71 8.88 -7.69
N GLU A 110 -13.75 9.33 -8.94
CA GLU A 110 -13.54 10.74 -9.28
C GLU A 110 -14.65 11.65 -8.72
N ARG A 111 -15.91 11.23 -8.85
CA ARG A 111 -17.07 11.97 -8.32
C ARG A 111 -17.08 11.98 -6.79
N GLN A 112 -16.65 10.89 -6.16
CA GLN A 112 -16.35 10.79 -4.72
C GLN A 112 -15.22 11.74 -4.30
N ASN A 113 -14.10 11.78 -5.02
CA ASN A 113 -12.96 12.65 -4.71
C ASN A 113 -13.39 14.13 -4.81
N ALA A 114 -14.22 14.46 -5.80
CA ALA A 114 -14.84 15.77 -5.94
C ALA A 114 -15.83 16.09 -4.81
N TRP A 115 -16.59 15.11 -4.30
CA TRP A 115 -17.45 15.30 -3.11
C TRP A 115 -16.62 15.54 -1.84
N ALA A 116 -15.59 14.74 -1.60
CA ALA A 116 -14.70 14.89 -0.45
C ALA A 116 -14.06 16.30 -0.43
N ARG A 117 -13.63 16.79 -1.59
CA ARG A 117 -13.11 18.17 -1.76
C ARG A 117 -14.14 19.26 -1.49
N ARG A 118 -15.42 19.04 -1.84
CA ARG A 118 -16.52 19.94 -1.47
C ARG A 118 -16.75 19.94 0.05
N GLN A 119 -16.63 18.81 0.74
CA GLN A 119 -16.71 18.81 2.20
C GLN A 119 -15.55 19.59 2.84
N VAL A 120 -14.31 19.39 2.39
CA VAL A 120 -13.14 20.14 2.90
C VAL A 120 -13.28 21.66 2.70
N SER A 121 -13.90 22.13 1.61
CA SER A 121 -14.15 23.57 1.40
C SER A 121 -15.38 24.12 2.14
N GLN A 122 -16.20 23.27 2.75
CA GLN A 122 -17.45 23.65 3.44
C GLN A 122 -17.39 23.43 4.96
N GLN A 123 -16.45 22.62 5.46
CA GLN A 123 -16.41 22.15 6.85
C GLN A 123 -15.04 22.45 7.50
N ASN A 124 -15.06 23.05 8.70
CA ASN A 124 -13.84 23.50 9.40
C ASN A 124 -13.53 22.71 10.70
N THR A 125 -13.97 21.45 10.77
CA THR A 125 -13.60 20.54 11.89
C THR A 125 -12.25 19.89 11.63
N THR A 126 -11.50 19.50 12.67
CA THR A 126 -10.25 18.71 12.57
C THR A 126 -10.31 17.58 11.53
N PHE A 127 -11.37 16.77 11.53
CA PHE A 127 -11.56 15.66 10.58
C PHE A 127 -11.47 16.08 9.10
N TYR A 128 -12.06 17.23 8.75
CA TYR A 128 -12.04 17.79 7.40
C TYR A 128 -10.76 18.58 7.10
N GLN A 129 -10.11 19.14 8.12
CA GLN A 129 -8.77 19.71 7.99
C GLN A 129 -7.73 18.62 7.68
N VAL A 130 -7.77 17.50 8.42
CA VAL A 130 -6.94 16.30 8.17
C VAL A 130 -7.26 15.66 6.82
N LEU A 131 -8.53 15.50 6.45
CA LEU A 131 -8.90 15.07 5.09
C LEU A 131 -8.37 16.03 4.02
N GLY A 132 -8.32 17.33 4.32
CA GLY A 132 -7.69 18.35 3.48
C GLY A 132 -6.20 18.08 3.26
N LEU A 133 -5.46 17.66 4.29
CA LEU A 133 -4.05 17.27 4.21
C LEU A 133 -3.85 15.97 3.41
N VAL A 134 -4.75 14.98 3.55
CA VAL A 134 -4.70 13.71 2.79
C VAL A 134 -4.99 13.94 1.30
N LEU A 135 -6.03 14.72 0.99
CA LEU A 135 -6.38 15.08 -0.40
C LEU A 135 -5.34 15.99 -1.05
N ALA A 136 -4.63 16.76 -0.24
CA ALA A 136 -3.41 17.46 -0.62
C ALA A 136 -2.27 16.48 -0.94
N GLN A 137 -1.97 15.54 -0.05
CA GLN A 137 -0.89 14.57 -0.26
C GLN A 137 -1.02 13.87 -1.62
N PHE A 138 -2.26 13.53 -1.97
CA PHE A 138 -2.67 13.04 -3.29
C PHE A 138 -2.42 14.02 -4.44
N ASP A 139 -2.83 15.29 -4.32
CA ASP A 139 -2.69 16.29 -5.39
C ASP A 139 -1.24 16.51 -5.81
N GLY A 140 -0.35 16.60 -4.82
CA GLY A 140 1.06 16.76 -5.09
C GLY A 140 1.69 15.52 -5.73
N LEU A 141 1.20 14.30 -5.43
CA LEU A 141 1.77 13.06 -5.97
C LEU A 141 1.58 12.99 -7.48
N VAL A 142 0.37 13.33 -7.91
CA VAL A 142 0.04 13.54 -9.33
C VAL A 142 0.93 14.64 -9.93
N ALA A 143 1.10 15.77 -9.24
CA ALA A 143 1.89 16.90 -9.74
C ALA A 143 3.39 16.57 -9.89
N GLY A 144 3.98 15.86 -8.92
CA GLY A 144 5.37 15.42 -8.89
C GLY A 144 5.68 14.39 -9.98
N TYR A 145 4.82 13.36 -10.09
CA TYR A 145 4.91 12.39 -11.18
C TYR A 145 4.85 13.09 -12.56
N GLN A 146 3.83 13.94 -12.77
CA GLN A 146 3.66 14.65 -14.03
C GLN A 146 4.75 15.69 -14.29
N MET A 147 5.40 16.23 -13.25
CA MET A 147 6.57 17.10 -13.40
C MET A 147 7.79 16.32 -13.90
N ARG A 148 8.07 15.14 -13.35
CA ARG A 148 9.15 14.28 -13.88
C ARG A 148 8.83 13.81 -15.30
N HIS A 149 7.58 13.42 -15.60
CA HIS A 149 7.15 13.13 -16.97
C HIS A 149 7.42 14.30 -17.93
N ARG A 150 7.12 15.55 -17.55
CA ARG A 150 7.43 16.73 -18.39
C ARG A 150 8.94 16.97 -18.60
N ALA A 151 9.79 16.52 -17.68
CA ALA A 151 11.25 16.65 -17.77
C ALA A 151 11.92 15.46 -18.50
N GLU A 152 11.37 14.26 -18.34
CA GLU A 152 11.94 12.97 -18.78
C GLU A 152 10.89 12.13 -19.56
N PRO A 153 10.19 12.68 -20.58
CA PRO A 153 8.97 12.08 -21.16
C PRO A 153 9.19 10.77 -21.92
N THR A 154 10.44 10.41 -22.22
CA THR A 154 10.84 9.14 -22.83
C THR A 154 11.20 8.05 -21.82
N ALA A 155 11.46 8.42 -20.55
CA ALA A 155 11.81 7.50 -19.48
C ALA A 155 10.67 7.30 -18.46
N VAL A 156 9.83 8.31 -18.28
CA VAL A 156 8.65 8.27 -17.40
C VAL A 156 7.40 8.38 -18.27
N PRO A 157 6.59 7.31 -18.42
CA PRO A 157 5.32 7.35 -19.15
C PRO A 157 4.35 8.36 -18.54
N PHE A 158 3.38 8.87 -19.31
CA PHE A 158 2.35 9.75 -18.76
C PHE A 158 1.38 8.96 -17.86
N MET A 159 1.04 9.53 -16.70
CA MET A 159 -0.10 9.11 -15.88
C MET A 159 -0.97 10.32 -15.58
N SER A 160 -2.27 10.17 -15.84
CA SER A 160 -3.31 11.15 -15.55
C SER A 160 -3.64 11.18 -14.05
N ARG A 161 -4.43 12.16 -13.63
CA ARG A 161 -5.00 12.17 -12.27
C ARG A 161 -5.89 10.94 -12.02
N GLN A 162 -6.60 10.48 -13.06
CA GLN A 162 -7.55 9.36 -12.98
C GLN A 162 -6.82 8.04 -12.68
N ASP A 163 -5.63 7.85 -13.25
CA ASP A 163 -4.76 6.69 -12.99
C ASP A 163 -4.31 6.62 -11.53
N PHE A 164 -4.00 7.77 -10.92
CA PHE A 164 -3.72 7.84 -9.48
C PHE A 164 -4.96 7.64 -8.60
N ILE A 165 -6.15 8.06 -9.05
CA ILE A 165 -7.43 7.82 -8.36
C ILE A 165 -7.80 6.33 -8.39
N PHE A 166 -7.56 5.65 -9.52
CA PHE A 166 -7.59 4.20 -9.62
C PHE A 166 -6.62 3.56 -8.63
N LEU A 167 -5.34 3.94 -8.67
CA LEU A 167 -4.28 3.32 -7.88
C LEU A 167 -4.50 3.49 -6.37
N ASN A 168 -4.89 4.68 -5.92
CA ASN A 168 -5.20 4.92 -4.50
C ASN A 168 -6.58 4.37 -4.11
N GLY A 169 -7.39 3.90 -5.05
CA GLY A 169 -8.67 3.25 -4.81
C GLY A 169 -8.61 1.72 -4.84
N ASN A 170 -7.43 1.09 -4.85
CA ASN A 170 -7.26 -0.35 -5.13
C ASN A 170 -8.21 -1.25 -4.31
N GLY A 171 -8.11 -1.22 -2.98
CA GLY A 171 -9.03 -1.95 -2.09
C GLY A 171 -10.52 -1.66 -2.34
N ASP A 172 -10.92 -0.41 -2.54
CA ASP A 172 -12.32 -0.03 -2.79
C ASP A 172 -12.82 -0.46 -4.20
N LEU A 173 -11.92 -0.64 -5.18
CA LEU A 173 -12.28 -1.07 -6.54
C LEU A 173 -12.79 -2.52 -6.58
N TYR A 174 -12.36 -3.38 -5.66
CA TYR A 174 -12.93 -4.73 -5.53
C TYR A 174 -14.45 -4.68 -5.27
N ASP A 175 -14.90 -3.85 -4.34
CA ASP A 175 -16.33 -3.68 -4.03
C ASP A 175 -17.09 -2.90 -5.11
N LEU A 176 -16.45 -1.92 -5.77
CA LEU A 176 -17.08 -1.16 -6.86
C LEU A 176 -17.22 -1.99 -8.16
N THR A 177 -16.30 -2.93 -8.41
CA THR A 177 -16.35 -3.81 -9.60
C THR A 177 -17.24 -5.03 -9.39
N ALA A 178 -17.35 -5.57 -8.15
CA ALA A 178 -18.26 -6.66 -7.79
C ALA A 178 -19.76 -6.40 -8.12
N ARG A 179 -20.12 -5.16 -8.44
CA ARG A 179 -21.48 -4.73 -8.82
C ARG A 179 -21.87 -5.04 -10.28
N GLN A 180 -20.92 -5.45 -11.12
CA GLN A 180 -21.10 -5.42 -12.57
C GLN A 180 -21.78 -6.69 -13.11
N PRO A 181 -22.60 -6.60 -14.19
CA PRO A 181 -23.42 -7.73 -14.64
C PRO A 181 -22.66 -8.98 -15.13
N GLN A 182 -21.36 -8.85 -15.44
CA GLN A 182 -20.50 -9.97 -15.82
C GLN A 182 -19.72 -10.58 -14.63
N MET A 183 -19.84 -10.02 -13.43
CA MET A 183 -19.25 -10.62 -12.23
C MET A 183 -20.04 -11.86 -11.78
N PRO A 184 -19.37 -12.91 -11.28
CA PRO A 184 -20.05 -14.10 -10.76
C PRO A 184 -20.95 -13.79 -9.56
N ASP A 185 -22.18 -14.32 -9.55
CA ASP A 185 -23.10 -14.26 -8.41
C ASP A 185 -22.73 -15.34 -7.37
N PRO A 186 -22.29 -14.99 -6.14
CA PRO A 186 -21.92 -15.96 -5.11
C PRO A 186 -23.07 -16.88 -4.68
N SER A 187 -24.34 -16.49 -4.91
CA SER A 187 -25.51 -17.31 -4.58
C SER A 187 -25.81 -18.39 -5.62
N ALA A 188 -25.23 -18.29 -6.82
CA ALA A 188 -25.36 -19.27 -7.90
C ALA A 188 -24.20 -20.30 -7.93
N MET A 189 -23.14 -20.08 -7.14
CA MET A 189 -21.97 -20.95 -7.09
C MET A 189 -22.22 -22.27 -6.34
N SER A 190 -21.57 -23.35 -6.76
CA SER A 190 -21.40 -24.52 -5.90
C SER A 190 -20.47 -24.20 -4.70
N PRO A 191 -20.50 -24.98 -3.60
CA PRO A 191 -19.62 -24.76 -2.46
C PRO A 191 -18.12 -24.78 -2.79
N HIS A 192 -17.69 -25.46 -3.87
CA HIS A 192 -16.30 -25.46 -4.30
C HIS A 192 -15.94 -24.18 -5.08
N GLU A 193 -16.81 -23.74 -6.00
CA GLU A 193 -16.62 -22.48 -6.72
C GLU A 193 -16.63 -21.28 -5.77
N LEU A 194 -17.55 -21.27 -4.79
CA LEU A 194 -17.59 -20.26 -3.74
C LEU A 194 -16.33 -20.26 -2.87
N TYR A 195 -15.82 -21.44 -2.49
CA TYR A 195 -14.54 -21.55 -1.78
C TYR A 195 -13.39 -20.95 -2.60
N MET A 196 -13.28 -21.31 -3.88
CA MET A 196 -12.20 -20.81 -4.75
C MET A 196 -12.31 -19.30 -4.97
N HIS A 197 -13.51 -18.78 -5.19
CA HIS A 197 -13.77 -17.34 -5.29
C HIS A 197 -13.33 -16.60 -4.01
N ILE A 198 -13.67 -17.11 -2.82
CA ILE A 198 -13.25 -16.54 -1.53
C ILE A 198 -11.74 -16.66 -1.29
N ALA A 199 -11.09 -17.69 -1.84
CA ALA A 199 -9.66 -17.92 -1.68
C ALA A 199 -8.78 -17.10 -2.64
N LEU A 200 -9.32 -16.70 -3.79
CA LEU A 200 -8.60 -16.01 -4.86
C LEU A 200 -8.91 -14.50 -4.95
N ALA A 201 -10.10 -14.05 -4.53
CA ALA A 201 -10.53 -12.64 -4.67
C ALA A 201 -9.86 -11.64 -3.67
N GLY A 202 -8.66 -11.91 -3.18
CA GLY A 202 -7.92 -11.08 -2.22
C GLY A 202 -8.44 -11.16 -0.77
N ARG A 203 -7.59 -11.60 0.15
CA ARG A 203 -7.83 -11.69 1.61
C ARG A 203 -6.49 -11.70 2.34
N CYS A 204 -6.46 -11.48 3.65
CA CYS A 204 -5.18 -11.48 4.38
C CYS A 204 -5.28 -12.31 5.66
N SER A 205 -4.13 -12.63 6.26
CA SER A 205 -4.04 -13.30 7.57
C SER A 205 -3.32 -12.40 8.56
N ALA A 206 -3.93 -12.19 9.73
CA ALA A 206 -3.36 -11.40 10.83
C ALA A 206 -3.33 -12.25 12.12
N LEU A 207 -2.32 -12.02 12.95
CA LEU A 207 -2.20 -12.60 14.28
C LEU A 207 -1.74 -11.55 15.28
N VAL A 208 -2.49 -11.39 16.37
CA VAL A 208 -2.05 -10.68 17.58
C VAL A 208 -1.89 -11.73 18.67
N THR A 209 -0.68 -11.86 19.21
CA THR A 209 -0.36 -12.87 20.23
C THR A 209 0.59 -12.29 21.29
N VAL A 210 0.73 -12.99 22.41
CA VAL A 210 1.61 -12.60 23.53
C VAL A 210 2.61 -13.72 23.81
N SER A 211 3.78 -13.36 24.34
CA SER A 211 4.74 -14.37 24.80
C SER A 211 4.18 -15.20 25.98
N PRO A 212 4.63 -16.45 26.19
CA PRO A 212 4.10 -17.31 27.26
C PRO A 212 4.26 -16.77 28.69
N ASP A 213 5.19 -15.83 28.90
CA ASP A 213 5.47 -15.11 30.14
C ASP A 213 4.82 -13.71 30.21
N LEU A 214 4.10 -13.30 29.16
CA LEU A 214 3.45 -12.00 28.99
C LEU A 214 4.40 -10.79 28.99
N SER A 215 5.70 -11.00 28.72
CA SER A 215 6.68 -9.91 28.59
C SER A 215 6.58 -9.16 27.26
N GLU A 216 6.13 -9.83 26.20
CA GLU A 216 6.01 -9.28 24.84
C GLU A 216 4.61 -9.48 24.24
N ILE A 217 4.24 -8.55 23.35
CA ILE A 217 3.10 -8.68 22.43
C ILE A 217 3.63 -8.59 21.01
N LEU A 218 3.19 -9.52 20.16
CA LEU A 218 3.57 -9.64 18.75
C LEU A 218 2.35 -9.38 17.87
N VAL A 219 2.54 -8.59 16.82
CA VAL A 219 1.56 -8.31 15.78
C VAL A 219 2.16 -8.72 14.44
N GLY A 220 1.57 -9.75 13.81
CA GLY A 220 1.96 -10.27 12.50
C GLY A 220 0.85 -10.08 11.47
N HIS A 221 1.24 -9.77 10.23
CA HIS A 221 0.32 -9.64 9.11
C HIS A 221 0.93 -10.15 7.79
N SER A 222 0.16 -10.93 7.03
CA SER A 222 0.54 -11.55 5.75
C SER A 222 -0.55 -11.27 4.70
N THR A 223 -0.22 -10.47 3.69
CA THR A 223 -1.15 -10.06 2.61
C THR A 223 -1.32 -11.16 1.58
N TRP A 224 -2.55 -11.40 1.10
CA TRP A 224 -2.79 -12.25 -0.08
C TRP A 224 -3.58 -11.52 -1.17
N ASP A 225 -3.05 -11.55 -2.38
CA ASP A 225 -3.64 -11.08 -3.65
C ASP A 225 -2.87 -11.77 -4.81
N SER A 226 -3.06 -11.30 -6.04
CA SER A 226 -2.21 -11.66 -7.18
C SER A 226 -0.74 -11.32 -6.94
N TYR A 227 0.15 -12.24 -7.32
CA TYR A 227 1.59 -12.02 -7.29
C TYR A 227 2.03 -10.90 -8.25
N SER A 228 1.17 -10.43 -9.17
CA SER A 228 1.40 -9.20 -9.95
C SER A 228 1.62 -7.95 -9.07
N GLN A 229 1.08 -7.95 -7.84
CA GLN A 229 1.25 -6.86 -6.88
C GLN A 229 2.60 -6.87 -6.14
N ILE A 230 3.52 -7.82 -6.40
CA ILE A 230 4.84 -7.89 -5.70
C ILE A 230 5.83 -6.83 -6.25
N VAL A 231 5.41 -5.56 -6.18
CA VAL A 231 6.23 -4.37 -6.39
C VAL A 231 6.19 -3.60 -5.07
N ARG A 232 6.96 -4.04 -4.07
CA ARG A 232 6.71 -3.69 -2.66
C ARG A 232 7.51 -2.49 -2.17
N MET A 233 6.93 -1.73 -1.25
CA MET A 233 7.55 -0.56 -0.63
C MET A 233 7.15 -0.42 0.85
N PHE A 234 8.11 -0.48 1.77
CA PHE A 234 7.91 -0.02 3.15
C PHE A 234 8.06 1.50 3.20
N LYS A 235 7.14 2.17 3.88
CA LYS A 235 7.03 3.63 3.89
C LYS A 235 7.11 4.14 5.31
N HIS A 236 7.89 5.18 5.51
CA HIS A 236 8.09 5.87 6.78
C HIS A 236 7.83 7.37 6.56
N PHE A 237 6.66 7.84 6.98
CA PHE A 237 6.31 9.25 6.97
C PHE A 237 6.61 9.90 8.31
N GLN A 238 7.28 11.05 8.29
CA GLN A 238 7.41 11.98 9.41
C GLN A 238 6.95 13.37 8.98
N PHE A 239 5.85 13.83 9.56
CA PHE A 239 5.23 15.11 9.25
C PHE A 239 5.16 16.01 10.50
N ASP A 240 5.85 17.15 10.46
CA ASP A 240 5.87 18.20 11.50
C ASP A 240 4.59 19.05 11.45
N LEU A 241 3.45 18.37 11.56
CA LEU A 241 2.14 18.98 11.42
C LEU A 241 1.69 19.58 12.75
N THR A 242 1.38 20.88 12.71
CA THR A 242 0.84 21.65 13.84
C THR A 242 -0.69 21.59 13.94
N GLN A 243 -1.34 20.75 13.12
CA GLN A 243 -2.80 20.62 13.03
C GLN A 243 -3.40 20.06 14.34
N PRO A 244 -4.25 20.83 15.04
CA PRO A 244 -4.84 20.39 16.31
C PRO A 244 -5.67 19.11 16.17
N GLY A 245 -5.37 18.13 17.02
CA GLY A 245 -6.06 16.84 17.09
C GLY A 245 -5.36 15.67 16.39
N LEU A 246 -4.23 15.91 15.70
CA LEU A 246 -3.34 14.81 15.33
C LEU A 246 -2.72 14.17 16.59
N THR A 247 -2.66 12.84 16.63
CA THR A 247 -2.11 12.07 17.75
C THR A 247 -0.84 11.28 17.38
N ALA A 248 -0.51 11.21 16.08
CA ALA A 248 0.75 10.72 15.55
C ALA A 248 1.34 11.78 14.60
N GLN A 249 2.67 11.91 14.60
CA GLN A 249 3.44 12.66 13.59
C GLN A 249 4.31 11.75 12.73
N GLN A 250 4.57 10.52 13.19
CA GLN A 250 5.34 9.51 12.47
C GLN A 250 4.53 8.23 12.30
N THR A 251 4.57 7.68 11.09
CA THR A 251 3.85 6.46 10.70
C THR A 251 4.72 5.63 9.78
N SER A 252 4.95 4.35 10.12
CA SER A 252 5.65 3.40 9.26
C SER A 252 4.78 2.19 8.93
N TYR A 253 4.75 1.77 7.66
CA TYR A 253 3.78 0.80 7.15
C TYR A 253 4.23 0.15 5.83
N SER A 254 3.79 -1.08 5.57
CA SER A 254 4.00 -1.79 4.30
C SER A 254 2.99 -1.33 3.24
N SER A 255 3.43 -1.21 1.98
CA SER A 255 2.68 -0.54 0.92
C SER A 255 3.28 -0.82 -0.48
N TYR A 256 2.85 -0.08 -1.49
CA TYR A 256 3.18 -0.22 -2.90
C TYR A 256 3.44 1.17 -3.56
N PRO A 257 4.22 1.26 -4.65
CA PRO A 257 4.52 2.54 -5.30
C PRO A 257 3.28 3.31 -5.78
N GLY A 258 3.15 4.58 -5.39
CA GLY A 258 2.11 5.49 -5.91
C GLY A 258 0.75 5.41 -5.22
N GLU A 259 0.53 4.40 -4.38
CA GLU A 259 -0.44 4.49 -3.29
C GLU A 259 0.09 5.40 -2.18
N LEU A 260 -0.81 6.00 -1.41
CA LEU A 260 -0.46 6.72 -0.19
C LEU A 260 -0.74 5.91 1.08
N PHE A 261 -1.47 4.81 1.00
CA PHE A 261 -1.93 4.01 2.13
C PHE A 261 -1.31 2.61 2.13
N SER A 262 -1.53 1.83 3.17
CA SER A 262 -1.30 0.38 3.16
C SER A 262 -2.53 -0.26 2.52
N ASP A 263 -2.38 -1.04 1.46
CA ASP A 263 -3.47 -1.89 0.94
C ASP A 263 -3.43 -3.29 1.62
N ASP A 264 -2.60 -3.45 2.66
CA ASP A 264 -2.31 -4.73 3.31
C ASP A 264 -3.38 -5.16 4.34
N ASP A 265 -3.59 -4.56 5.52
CA ASP A 265 -2.92 -3.41 6.17
C ASP A 265 -1.85 -3.86 7.19
N LEU A 266 -0.72 -3.14 7.32
CA LEU A 266 0.05 -3.07 8.56
C LEU A 266 0.63 -1.67 8.78
N TYR A 267 0.24 -1.01 9.87
CA TYR A 267 0.73 0.32 10.29
C TYR A 267 1.29 0.31 11.71
N MET A 268 2.32 1.13 11.94
CA MET A 268 2.88 1.48 13.25
C MET A 268 2.97 3.00 13.37
N MET A 269 2.63 3.57 14.52
CA MET A 269 2.56 5.02 14.74
C MET A 269 3.24 5.45 16.04
N ASP A 270 3.83 6.64 16.07
CA ASP A 270 4.46 7.21 17.28
C ASP A 270 3.46 7.60 18.38
N SER A 271 2.16 7.51 18.09
CA SER A 271 1.06 7.45 19.07
C SER A 271 1.07 6.18 19.95
N GLY A 272 1.91 5.18 19.62
CA GLY A 272 1.95 3.87 20.26
C GLY A 272 0.89 2.89 19.76
N LEU A 273 0.27 3.17 18.61
CA LEU A 273 -0.76 2.33 17.98
C LEU A 273 -0.18 1.51 16.82
N THR A 274 -0.45 0.20 16.83
CA THR A 274 -0.27 -0.70 15.68
C THR A 274 -1.65 -1.06 15.13
N VAL A 275 -1.81 -1.06 13.80
CA VAL A 275 -3.07 -1.43 13.12
C VAL A 275 -2.78 -2.50 12.09
N VAL A 276 -3.62 -3.54 12.06
CA VAL A 276 -3.66 -4.59 11.03
C VAL A 276 -5.11 -4.86 10.63
N SER A 277 -5.31 -5.43 9.44
CA SER A 277 -6.62 -5.64 8.84
C SER A 277 -6.67 -6.97 8.08
N THR A 278 -7.86 -7.47 7.80
CA THR A 278 -8.09 -8.62 6.91
C THR A 278 -9.43 -8.46 6.19
N THR A 279 -9.41 -8.47 4.87
CA THR A 279 -10.60 -8.19 4.04
C THR A 279 -11.70 -9.24 4.18
N ASN A 280 -12.86 -8.82 4.70
CA ASN A 280 -14.11 -9.58 4.61
C ASN A 280 -14.80 -9.32 3.25
N LYS A 281 -15.60 -10.28 2.76
CA LYS A 281 -16.34 -10.16 1.49
C LYS A 281 -17.84 -10.08 1.70
N LEU A 282 -18.54 -9.29 0.88
CA LEU A 282 -19.99 -9.12 0.92
C LEU A 282 -20.72 -10.08 -0.03
N PHE A 283 -21.07 -11.27 0.47
CA PHE A 283 -21.84 -12.26 -0.31
C PHE A 283 -23.27 -11.82 -0.62
N ASN A 284 -23.83 -10.89 0.14
CA ASN A 284 -25.11 -10.27 -0.18
C ASN A 284 -24.89 -9.04 -1.06
N LEU A 285 -24.82 -9.26 -2.38
CA LEU A 285 -24.57 -8.22 -3.38
C LEU A 285 -25.57 -7.06 -3.33
N SER A 286 -26.78 -7.27 -2.81
CA SER A 286 -27.78 -6.19 -2.65
C SER A 286 -27.33 -5.08 -1.69
N LEU A 287 -26.37 -5.35 -0.79
CA LEU A 287 -25.78 -4.33 0.08
C LEU A 287 -25.04 -3.25 -0.71
N TYR A 288 -24.45 -3.57 -1.87
CA TYR A 288 -23.76 -2.60 -2.72
C TYR A 288 -24.69 -1.50 -3.26
N ALA A 289 -26.01 -1.69 -3.23
CA ALA A 289 -26.99 -0.64 -3.55
C ALA A 289 -26.92 0.56 -2.57
N GLN A 290 -26.31 0.39 -1.39
CA GLN A 290 -26.12 1.45 -0.38
C GLN A 290 -24.85 2.29 -0.60
N LEU A 291 -23.94 1.87 -1.50
CA LEU A 291 -22.71 2.63 -1.79
C LEU A 291 -23.04 3.96 -2.48
N THR A 292 -22.58 5.06 -1.88
CA THR A 292 -22.82 6.44 -2.33
C THR A 292 -21.53 7.25 -2.40
N GLU A 293 -21.39 8.07 -3.43
CA GLU A 293 -20.29 9.03 -3.64
C GLU A 293 -20.22 10.08 -2.51
N ALA A 294 -21.30 10.22 -1.73
CA ALA A 294 -21.38 11.04 -0.54
C ALA A 294 -20.81 10.34 0.71
N SER A 295 -19.72 9.59 0.56
CA SER A 295 -19.02 8.87 1.63
C SER A 295 -17.50 8.87 1.40
N LEU A 296 -16.69 8.54 2.42
CA LEU A 296 -15.25 8.39 2.26
C LEU A 296 -14.86 6.93 1.99
N VAL A 297 -14.09 6.72 0.93
CA VAL A 297 -13.44 5.44 0.58
C VAL A 297 -12.37 5.05 1.61
N SER A 298 -11.97 3.77 1.61
CA SER A 298 -11.17 3.14 2.67
C SER A 298 -9.90 3.91 3.04
N TRP A 299 -9.03 4.19 2.07
CA TRP A 299 -7.75 4.88 2.28
C TRP A 299 -7.92 6.29 2.89
N GLN A 300 -8.96 7.02 2.48
CA GLN A 300 -9.29 8.35 3.03
C GLN A 300 -9.78 8.28 4.48
N ARG A 301 -10.36 7.13 4.90
CA ARG A 301 -10.78 6.88 6.28
C ARG A 301 -9.62 6.43 7.16
N ILE A 302 -8.75 5.54 6.68
CA ILE A 302 -7.62 5.00 7.47
C ILE A 302 -6.74 6.14 7.99
N TYR A 303 -6.36 7.08 7.11
CA TYR A 303 -5.60 8.30 7.47
C TYR A 303 -6.29 9.27 8.44
N ASN A 304 -7.61 9.16 8.62
CA ASN A 304 -8.37 9.98 9.55
C ASN A 304 -8.62 9.23 10.89
N MET A 305 -8.63 7.89 10.85
CA MET A 305 -8.71 7.04 12.04
C MET A 305 -7.37 6.92 12.77
N SER A 306 -6.23 7.01 12.08
CA SER A 306 -4.90 7.11 12.71
C SER A 306 -4.74 8.35 13.61
N GLY A 307 -5.63 9.35 13.50
CA GLY A 307 -5.72 10.48 14.43
C GLY A 307 -6.60 10.26 15.66
N LEU A 308 -7.39 9.17 15.74
CA LEU A 308 -8.51 9.02 16.69
C LEU A 308 -8.47 7.69 17.47
N ARG A 309 -8.62 7.76 18.79
CA ARG A 309 -8.58 6.59 19.70
C ARG A 309 -9.81 5.67 19.57
N ALA A 310 -9.59 4.37 19.35
CA ALA A 310 -10.60 3.33 19.61
C ALA A 310 -10.02 1.93 19.91
N PHE A 311 -10.22 1.49 21.16
CA PHE A 311 -10.30 0.11 21.65
C PHE A 311 -9.13 -0.91 21.49
N ARG A 312 -9.20 -1.94 22.34
CA ARG A 312 -8.22 -3.00 22.59
C ARG A 312 -8.95 -4.21 23.20
N ASP A 313 -8.53 -5.41 22.80
CA ASP A 313 -8.54 -6.72 23.49
C ASP A 313 -8.80 -7.84 22.47
N GLY A 314 -8.18 -9.02 22.63
CA GLY A 314 -8.14 -10.07 21.60
C GLY A 314 -7.88 -11.47 22.14
N LEU A 315 -7.80 -12.47 21.23
CA LEU A 315 -7.62 -13.89 21.53
C LEU A 315 -6.79 -14.61 20.43
N ALA A 316 -6.02 -15.62 20.84
CA ALA A 316 -5.44 -16.68 20.00
C ALA A 316 -6.34 -17.95 20.09
N GLY A 317 -6.19 -19.04 19.31
CA GLY A 317 -5.24 -19.40 18.25
C GLY A 317 -4.99 -20.93 18.28
N ASP A 318 -4.80 -21.59 17.13
CA ASP A 318 -4.69 -23.07 17.02
C ASP A 318 -3.79 -23.50 15.82
N ASP A 319 -3.43 -24.80 15.74
CA ASP A 319 -2.60 -25.41 14.67
C ASP A 319 -3.46 -25.87 13.46
N PHE A 320 -3.03 -25.50 12.25
CA PHE A 320 -3.79 -25.70 11.00
C PHE A 320 -3.26 -26.81 10.08
N SER A 321 -2.13 -27.46 10.39
CA SER A 321 -1.42 -28.36 9.47
C SER A 321 -2.29 -29.49 8.89
N LEU A 322 -3.07 -30.18 9.74
CA LEU A 322 -4.02 -31.24 9.36
C LEU A 322 -5.30 -30.73 8.64
N LEU A 323 -5.62 -29.44 8.74
CA LEU A 323 -6.87 -28.87 8.22
C LEU A 323 -6.81 -28.56 6.71
N SER A 324 -5.60 -28.41 6.16
CA SER A 324 -5.35 -28.06 4.76
C SER A 324 -5.87 -29.07 3.73
N ARG A 325 -5.93 -30.37 4.07
CA ARG A 325 -6.34 -31.48 3.18
C ARG A 325 -5.63 -31.48 1.80
N HIS A 326 -4.36 -31.08 1.76
CA HIS A 326 -3.57 -30.90 0.52
C HIS A 326 -4.09 -29.82 -0.45
N ASN A 327 -4.93 -28.89 0.01
CA ASN A 327 -5.28 -27.69 -0.73
C ASN A 327 -4.34 -26.54 -0.31
N PRO A 328 -3.47 -26.02 -1.20
CA PRO A 328 -2.49 -25.00 -0.83
C PRO A 328 -3.09 -23.59 -0.64
N LEU A 329 -4.39 -23.41 -0.92
CA LEU A 329 -5.16 -22.22 -0.53
C LEU A 329 -5.72 -22.30 0.90
N ALA A 330 -5.59 -23.45 1.57
CA ALA A 330 -6.07 -23.72 2.93
C ALA A 330 -4.93 -23.70 3.97
N ALA A 331 -4.11 -22.64 3.93
CA ALA A 331 -3.00 -22.36 4.85
C ALA A 331 -3.06 -20.91 5.35
N VAL A 332 -2.23 -20.53 6.34
CA VAL A 332 -2.11 -19.13 6.81
C VAL A 332 -1.36 -18.24 5.79
N CYS A 333 -0.43 -18.84 5.06
CA CYS A 333 0.23 -18.22 3.91
C CYS A 333 0.04 -19.14 2.70
N ALA A 334 -0.99 -18.86 1.89
CA ALA A 334 -1.40 -19.71 0.78
C ALA A 334 -0.49 -19.63 -0.47
N ARG A 335 -0.49 -20.70 -1.25
CA ARG A 335 0.23 -20.84 -2.53
C ARG A 335 -0.71 -21.33 -3.63
N GLY A 336 -1.51 -20.43 -4.21
CA GLY A 336 -2.46 -20.78 -5.29
C GLY A 336 -1.77 -21.32 -6.56
N ASP A 337 -0.49 -21.02 -6.72
CA ASP A 337 0.37 -21.46 -7.82
C ASP A 337 0.70 -22.96 -7.76
N LEU A 338 0.42 -23.60 -6.61
CA LEU A 338 0.64 -25.02 -6.35
C LEU A 338 -0.66 -25.85 -6.38
N ASP A 339 -1.84 -25.29 -6.73
CA ASP A 339 -3.05 -26.13 -6.90
C ASP A 339 -2.88 -27.01 -8.15
N ALA A 340 -2.82 -28.33 -7.92
CA ALA A 340 -2.54 -29.34 -8.95
C ALA A 340 -3.64 -29.52 -10.03
N ARG A 341 -4.74 -28.75 -9.98
CA ARG A 341 -5.84 -28.79 -10.96
C ARG A 341 -6.01 -27.46 -11.69
N ASN A 342 -5.76 -26.34 -11.01
CA ASN A 342 -5.97 -25.00 -11.54
C ASN A 342 -5.04 -24.00 -10.84
N PRO A 343 -3.73 -23.98 -11.18
CA PRO A 343 -2.74 -23.13 -10.51
C PRO A 343 -2.88 -21.67 -10.94
N HIS A 344 -2.82 -20.75 -9.98
CA HIS A 344 -2.87 -19.29 -10.21
C HIS A 344 -1.73 -18.59 -9.50
N PRO A 345 -1.09 -17.55 -10.07
CA PRO A 345 -0.06 -16.77 -9.38
C PRO A 345 -0.74 -15.79 -8.40
N GLN A 346 -1.41 -16.35 -7.39
CA GLN A 346 -2.21 -15.64 -6.39
C GLN A 346 -2.08 -16.38 -5.05
N GLY A 347 -2.03 -15.63 -3.96
CA GLY A 347 -1.82 -16.20 -2.63
C GLY A 347 -1.07 -15.23 -1.73
N CYS A 348 -0.54 -15.76 -0.64
CA CYS A 348 0.27 -14.98 0.30
C CYS A 348 1.63 -14.66 -0.32
N PHE A 349 2.02 -13.38 -0.33
CA PHE A 349 3.29 -12.92 -0.90
C PHE A 349 4.11 -12.01 0.01
N ASP A 350 3.77 -11.93 1.29
CA ASP A 350 4.64 -11.34 2.30
C ASP A 350 4.40 -11.88 3.70
N SER A 351 5.24 -11.44 4.63
CA SER A 351 4.87 -11.31 6.04
C SER A 351 5.60 -10.12 6.65
N LYS A 352 4.90 -9.40 7.53
CA LYS A 352 5.43 -8.31 8.36
C LYS A 352 5.13 -8.64 9.83
N VAL A 353 6.11 -8.54 10.71
CA VAL A 353 5.96 -8.81 12.14
C VAL A 353 6.60 -7.68 12.95
N THR A 354 5.92 -7.21 13.98
CA THR A 354 6.47 -6.25 14.96
C THR A 354 6.13 -6.68 16.38
N SER A 355 6.93 -6.26 17.35
CA SER A 355 6.68 -6.42 18.79
C SER A 355 6.53 -5.05 19.47
N ALA A 356 6.15 -5.00 20.75
CA ALA A 356 6.02 -3.74 21.49
C ALA A 356 7.26 -2.82 21.39
N PRO A 357 8.50 -3.27 21.67
CA PRO A 357 9.67 -2.41 21.54
C PRO A 357 10.05 -2.07 20.09
N LEU A 358 9.68 -2.90 19.10
CA LEU A 358 9.90 -2.59 17.67
C LEU A 358 8.91 -1.54 17.18
N ALA A 359 7.61 -1.73 17.43
CA ALA A 359 6.54 -0.80 17.06
C ALA A 359 6.74 0.60 17.67
N LEU A 360 7.25 0.69 18.92
CA LEU A 360 7.62 1.96 19.56
C LEU A 360 8.82 2.68 18.91
N ARG A 361 9.59 2.00 18.05
CA ARG A 361 10.64 2.58 17.19
C ARG A 361 10.23 2.62 15.71
N LEU A 362 9.00 2.20 15.40
CA LEU A 362 8.45 2.07 14.04
C LEU A 362 9.19 1.05 13.16
N GLU A 363 9.76 0.03 13.80
CA GLU A 363 10.51 -1.08 13.20
C GLU A 363 9.63 -2.33 13.02
N ALA A 364 9.93 -3.14 12.01
CA ALA A 364 9.31 -4.45 11.80
C ALA A 364 10.29 -5.41 11.12
N ASP A 365 10.14 -6.71 11.36
CA ASP A 365 10.81 -7.74 10.56
C ASP A 365 9.92 -8.07 9.35
N VAL A 366 10.47 -8.02 8.13
CA VAL A 366 9.70 -8.09 6.88
C VAL A 366 10.33 -9.03 5.85
N ILE A 367 9.47 -9.67 5.06
CA ILE A 367 9.83 -10.49 3.91
C ILE A 367 8.75 -10.32 2.82
N ALA A 368 9.15 -10.06 1.58
CA ALA A 368 8.30 -10.18 0.40
C ALA A 368 8.60 -11.48 -0.36
N GLY A 369 7.64 -11.92 -1.17
CA GLY A 369 7.68 -13.17 -1.92
C GLY A 369 6.77 -14.26 -1.31
N PRO A 370 6.26 -15.21 -2.12
CA PRO A 370 5.47 -16.33 -1.60
C PRO A 370 6.29 -17.27 -0.73
N THR A 371 5.68 -17.85 0.33
CA THR A 371 6.43 -18.62 1.32
C THR A 371 7.15 -19.85 0.75
N THR A 372 8.40 -20.04 1.17
CA THR A 372 9.25 -21.22 0.94
C THR A 372 9.52 -22.03 2.21
N GLN A 373 8.79 -21.74 3.29
CA GLN A 373 8.88 -22.48 4.55
C GLN A 373 8.49 -23.96 4.37
N ASP A 374 8.92 -24.81 5.31
CA ASP A 374 8.63 -26.25 5.36
C ASP A 374 8.98 -27.05 4.08
N GLY A 375 9.88 -26.50 3.24
CA GLY A 375 10.32 -27.13 1.99
C GLY A 375 9.40 -26.85 0.80
N ILE A 376 8.48 -25.89 0.90
CA ILE A 376 7.68 -25.39 -0.22
C ILE A 376 8.64 -24.75 -1.25
N PRO A 377 8.53 -25.09 -2.55
CA PRO A 377 9.47 -24.60 -3.56
C PRO A 377 9.31 -23.09 -3.84
N PRO A 378 10.39 -22.40 -4.24
CA PRO A 378 10.36 -21.05 -4.80
C PRO A 378 9.23 -20.82 -5.80
N PHE A 379 8.55 -19.67 -5.72
CA PHE A 379 7.70 -19.22 -6.81
C PHE A 379 8.57 -18.63 -7.93
N ARG A 380 8.20 -18.93 -9.17
CA ARG A 380 8.86 -18.39 -10.36
C ARG A 380 7.79 -17.98 -11.38
N TRP A 381 7.99 -16.83 -12.01
CA TRP A 381 7.29 -16.51 -13.25
C TRP A 381 7.75 -17.50 -14.32
N THR A 382 6.80 -18.21 -14.93
CA THR A 382 7.06 -19.23 -15.97
C THR A 382 6.05 -19.08 -17.09
N PRO A 383 6.25 -19.70 -18.27
CA PRO A 383 5.31 -19.62 -19.38
C PRO A 383 3.87 -20.09 -19.10
N ALA A 384 3.61 -20.76 -17.96
CA ALA A 384 2.26 -21.04 -17.49
C ALA A 384 1.50 -19.79 -17.02
N PHE A 385 2.22 -18.70 -16.70
CA PHE A 385 1.70 -17.45 -16.13
C PHE A 385 1.94 -16.22 -17.02
N ASP A 386 2.38 -16.39 -18.28
CA ASP A 386 2.61 -15.30 -19.25
C ASP A 386 1.37 -14.41 -19.52
N TYR A 387 0.18 -14.85 -19.11
CA TYR A 387 -1.06 -14.05 -19.16
C TYR A 387 -1.14 -12.98 -18.06
N VAL A 388 -0.19 -12.93 -17.13
CA VAL A 388 -0.14 -11.98 -16.01
C VAL A 388 0.97 -10.95 -16.22
N GLU A 389 0.58 -9.67 -16.25
CA GLU A 389 1.50 -8.54 -16.28
C GLU A 389 2.20 -8.38 -14.91
N HIS A 390 3.52 -8.40 -14.89
CA HIS A 390 4.36 -8.39 -13.68
C HIS A 390 5.60 -7.50 -13.84
N LYS A 391 5.42 -6.29 -14.40
CA LYS A 391 6.47 -5.30 -14.62
C LYS A 391 7.19 -4.95 -13.33
N GLY A 392 8.49 -4.71 -13.46
CA GLY A 392 9.35 -4.30 -12.36
C GLY A 392 9.74 -5.42 -11.38
N GLN A 393 9.21 -6.63 -11.53
CA GLN A 393 9.56 -7.79 -10.72
C GLN A 393 10.77 -8.55 -11.27
N PRO A 394 11.51 -9.31 -10.43
CA PRO A 394 12.40 -10.37 -10.90
C PRO A 394 11.61 -11.61 -11.34
N GLU A 395 12.25 -12.51 -12.09
CA GLU A 395 11.70 -13.82 -12.49
C GLU A 395 11.36 -14.70 -11.27
N GLU A 396 12.14 -14.57 -10.20
CA GLU A 396 11.94 -15.24 -8.91
C GLU A 396 11.74 -14.15 -7.83
N PRO A 397 10.50 -13.74 -7.51
CA PRO A 397 10.23 -12.70 -6.51
C PRO A 397 10.35 -13.29 -5.10
N GLU A 398 11.58 -13.57 -4.69
CA GLU A 398 11.95 -14.09 -3.37
C GLU A 398 12.69 -13.04 -2.54
N GLY A 399 12.21 -12.82 -1.32
CA GLY A 399 12.93 -12.11 -0.27
C GLY A 399 13.46 -13.05 0.80
N HIS A 400 14.26 -12.49 1.69
CA HIS A 400 14.66 -13.06 2.96
C HIS A 400 14.11 -12.18 4.08
N ILE A 401 13.95 -12.74 5.29
CA ILE A 401 13.56 -11.93 6.45
C ILE A 401 14.67 -10.93 6.74
N LEU A 402 14.38 -9.64 6.60
CA LEU A 402 15.23 -8.55 7.10
C LEU A 402 14.51 -7.77 8.18
N HIS A 403 15.31 -7.13 9.02
CA HIS A 403 14.86 -6.10 9.93
C HIS A 403 14.71 -4.76 9.19
N GLU A 404 13.49 -4.26 9.08
CA GLU A 404 13.17 -2.96 8.49
C GLU A 404 13.28 -1.88 9.57
N ALA A 405 14.32 -1.06 9.46
CA ALA A 405 14.65 -0.03 10.43
C ALA A 405 13.69 1.18 10.36
N GLY A 406 13.32 1.72 11.52
CA GLY A 406 12.45 2.88 11.64
C GLY A 406 13.10 4.22 11.27
N LEU A 407 12.49 5.31 11.74
CA LEU A 407 12.92 6.69 11.46
C LEU A 407 14.07 7.14 12.38
N ALA A 408 15.30 6.70 12.08
CA ALA A 408 16.54 7.14 12.74
C ALA A 408 16.95 8.58 12.37
#